data_AF-A0A1B8ELB6-F1
#
_entry.id   AF-A0A1B8ELB6-F1
#
_cell.length_a   1.000
_cell.length_b   1.000
_cell.length_c   1.000
_cell.angle_alpha   90.00
_cell.angle_beta   90.00
_cell.angle_gamma   90.00
#
_symmetry.space_group_name_H-M   'P 1'
#
loop_
_entity.id
_entity.type
_entity.pdbx_description
1 polymer ?
#
loop_
_entity_poly.entity_id
_entity_poly.type
_entity_poly.pdbx_seq_one_letter_code
_entity_poly.pdbx_strand_id
1 'polypeptide(L)'
;MGVSIEDEKSATRASAVEDKSIDTPPTLTTESIDSRDLDKAFVYLAGQNQSHLDHNVDLKALRRKIDWRILPVMSACYGLQFLDKVLINYSGVMGIREELHLVKNDFSNASSVFYISYLIAMVPNGVIGFIILPKSPMTAKFLTDSEKVALLNHIAVNQTGIENRHFKWSQLKEIVLDIQIWLLVAMTVSVSCSSGVISSYSSIVIASLGYSAPKAALLTAPSGFVTICSSLITGFGVRYSSNRWAWIAAFCIPGMIGGALMSFTPHSNPAAIIIGTHLVYAIIPTLMLTFQWAMSNCVGQTKRVLASAFVSGAFAIGSIIGPQTFQDRDKPEYKPAKIAILATQGGGAFFATLLFGYYYWANKKKDRVEAALGPRSATGEGRQEWGSKTDKENLSFRYVY
;
A
#
# COMPACT_ATOMS: atom_id res chain seq x y z
N MET A 1 -44.17 21.05 84.31
CA MET A 1 -45.17 20.03 84.72
C MET A 1 -44.96 18.82 83.82
N GLY A 2 -44.84 17.62 84.41
CA GLY A 2 -45.03 16.35 83.71
C GLY A 2 -43.76 15.67 83.19
N VAL A 3 -43.19 14.80 84.03
CA VAL A 3 -42.21 13.75 83.72
C VAL A 3 -42.96 12.54 83.14
N SER A 4 -42.39 11.81 82.17
CA SER A 4 -42.29 10.34 82.28
C SER A 4 -41.27 9.75 81.32
N ILE A 5 -40.27 9.11 81.91
CA ILE A 5 -39.40 8.08 81.35
C ILE A 5 -40.19 6.79 81.43
N GLU A 6 -40.30 6.04 80.33
CA GLU A 6 -40.53 4.59 80.41
C GLU A 6 -40.03 3.91 79.12
N ASP A 7 -39.33 2.80 79.35
CA ASP A 7 -39.02 1.70 78.43
C ASP A 7 -37.79 1.79 77.53
N GLU A 8 -36.65 1.80 78.23
CA GLU A 8 -35.50 0.95 77.94
C GLU A 8 -35.90 -0.54 77.96
N LYS A 9 -36.06 -1.17 76.79
CA LYS A 9 -35.80 -2.60 76.59
C LYS A 9 -35.57 -2.95 75.12
N SER A 10 -34.28 -3.00 74.78
CA SER A 10 -33.64 -3.94 73.85
C SER A 10 -34.56 -5.03 73.27
N ALA A 11 -34.80 -4.96 71.96
CA ALA A 11 -34.77 -6.15 71.10
C ALA A 11 -34.66 -5.75 69.62
N THR A 12 -33.43 -5.86 69.12
CA THR A 12 -33.10 -6.42 67.79
C THR A 12 -33.02 -5.47 66.59
N ARG A 13 -31.76 -5.12 66.27
CA ARG A 13 -31.13 -5.08 64.93
C ARG A 13 -31.83 -4.23 63.84
N ALA A 14 -31.21 -3.23 63.22
CA ALA A 14 -29.80 -2.94 63.08
C ALA A 14 -29.60 -1.46 62.73
N SER A 15 -28.51 -0.92 63.28
CA SER A 15 -27.70 0.23 62.84
C SER A 15 -27.82 0.61 61.36
N ALA A 16 -27.61 1.84 60.92
CA ALA A 16 -27.37 3.13 61.56
C ALA A 16 -27.30 4.13 60.40
N VAL A 17 -27.89 5.31 60.61
CA VAL A 17 -27.49 6.63 60.10
C VAL A 17 -26.91 6.69 58.68
N GLU A 18 -27.76 7.14 57.77
CA GLU A 18 -27.44 7.63 56.43
C GLU A 18 -26.70 8.98 56.55
N ASP A 19 -25.37 8.96 56.43
CA ASP A 19 -24.54 10.17 56.24
C ASP A 19 -24.15 10.29 54.76
N LYS A 20 -24.39 11.46 54.18
CA LYS A 20 -24.24 11.76 52.75
C LYS A 20 -22.76 11.80 52.38
N SER A 21 -22.22 10.71 51.82
CA SER A 21 -20.91 10.68 51.17
C SER A 21 -21.04 10.78 49.65
N ILE A 22 -20.60 11.92 49.11
CA ILE A 22 -19.82 12.12 47.87
C ILE A 22 -19.92 10.97 46.84
N ASP A 23 -20.62 11.25 45.73
CA ASP A 23 -20.65 10.39 44.54
C ASP A 23 -19.23 10.08 44.06
N THR A 24 -18.89 8.79 44.15
CA THR A 24 -17.65 8.24 43.59
C THR A 24 -17.81 8.16 42.07
N PRO A 25 -16.83 8.62 41.25
CA PRO A 25 -16.92 8.43 39.80
C PRO A 25 -16.89 6.95 39.46
N PRO A 26 -17.53 6.53 38.34
CA PRO A 26 -17.63 5.12 38.00
C PRO A 26 -16.23 4.54 37.83
N THR A 27 -15.93 3.52 38.63
CA THR A 27 -14.73 2.70 38.53
C THR A 27 -14.63 2.18 37.10
N LEU A 28 -13.72 2.74 36.31
CA LEU A 28 -13.30 2.16 35.04
C LEU A 28 -12.79 0.76 35.37
N THR A 29 -13.60 -0.24 35.01
CA THR A 29 -13.13 -1.62 34.93
C THR A 29 -11.93 -1.60 34.00
N THR A 30 -10.74 -1.77 34.57
CA THR A 30 -9.56 -2.20 33.84
C THR A 30 -9.94 -3.52 33.18
N GLU A 31 -10.38 -3.47 31.92
CA GLU A 31 -10.40 -4.63 31.07
C GLU A 31 -8.99 -5.21 31.12
N SER A 32 -8.87 -6.38 31.74
CA SER A 32 -7.64 -7.16 31.76
C SER A 32 -7.25 -7.40 30.30
N ILE A 33 -6.25 -6.66 29.83
CA ILE A 33 -5.67 -6.87 28.50
C ILE A 33 -5.19 -8.32 28.47
N ASP A 34 -5.85 -9.15 27.65
CA ASP A 34 -5.45 -10.55 27.47
C ASP A 34 -4.00 -10.58 27.01
N SER A 35 -3.14 -11.31 27.72
CA SER A 35 -1.70 -11.42 27.43
C SER A 35 -1.42 -11.95 26.02
N ARG A 36 -2.45 -12.51 25.37
CA ARG A 36 -2.46 -12.99 23.98
C ARG A 36 -2.56 -11.90 22.92
N ASP A 37 -2.96 -10.68 23.29
CA ASP A 37 -3.10 -9.54 22.36
C ASP A 37 -1.83 -8.66 22.28
N LEU A 38 -0.83 -8.94 23.11
CA LEU A 38 0.44 -8.21 23.16
C LEU A 38 1.42 -8.70 22.07
N ASP A 39 1.90 -7.75 21.30
CA ASP A 39 2.85 -7.95 20.21
C ASP A 39 4.19 -8.51 20.70
N LYS A 40 4.74 -9.52 20.01
CA LYS A 40 6.01 -10.18 20.42
C LYS A 40 7.18 -9.20 20.55
N ALA A 41 7.17 -8.17 19.72
CA ALA A 41 8.17 -7.11 19.80
C ALA A 41 8.03 -6.26 21.07
N PHE A 42 6.81 -6.04 21.56
CA PHE A 42 6.55 -5.36 22.81
C PHE A 42 7.06 -6.19 24.00
N VAL A 43 6.80 -7.50 24.00
CA VAL A 43 7.33 -8.44 25.02
C VAL A 43 8.86 -8.46 25.00
N TYR A 44 9.48 -8.43 23.80
CA TYR A 44 10.93 -8.35 23.65
C TYR A 44 11.51 -7.04 24.20
N LEU A 45 10.86 -5.91 23.95
CA LEU A 45 11.26 -4.60 24.48
C LEU A 45 11.05 -4.51 25.99
N ALA A 46 9.99 -5.09 26.54
CA ALA A 46 9.71 -5.11 27.98
C ALA A 46 10.68 -6.02 28.75
N GLY A 47 11.21 -7.07 28.11
CA GLY A 47 12.18 -7.98 28.72
C GLY A 47 13.63 -7.47 28.74
N GLN A 48 13.95 -6.41 27.99
CA GLN A 48 15.28 -5.80 27.97
C GLN A 48 15.25 -4.50 28.79
N ASN A 49 15.99 -4.43 29.90
CA ASN A 49 16.12 -3.21 30.71
C ASN A 49 16.57 -2.03 29.82
N GLN A 50 15.65 -1.12 29.52
CA GLN A 50 15.82 0.05 28.64
C GLN A 50 16.96 1.00 29.07
N SER A 51 17.41 0.92 30.32
CA SER A 51 18.38 1.85 30.93
C SER A 51 19.82 1.72 30.43
N HIS A 52 20.19 0.69 29.66
CA HIS A 52 21.58 0.46 29.24
C HIS A 52 21.86 0.47 27.73
N LEU A 53 20.86 0.67 26.86
CA LEU A 53 21.01 0.45 25.41
C LEU A 53 20.91 1.72 24.54
N ASP A 54 20.79 2.90 25.15
CA ASP A 54 20.17 4.05 24.49
C ASP A 54 21.15 5.12 23.92
N HIS A 55 22.45 4.83 23.71
CA HIS A 55 23.38 5.92 23.36
C HIS A 55 24.39 5.77 22.22
N ASN A 56 24.43 4.68 21.43
CA ASN A 56 25.51 4.58 20.42
C ASN A 56 25.18 3.90 19.08
N VAL A 57 23.91 3.62 18.77
CA VAL A 57 23.58 3.04 17.45
C VAL A 57 23.23 4.14 16.46
N ASP A 58 24.13 4.40 15.51
CA ASP A 58 23.85 5.28 14.38
C ASP A 58 22.80 4.64 13.45
N LEU A 59 21.57 5.14 13.53
CA LEU A 59 20.44 4.71 12.70
C LEU A 59 20.72 4.87 11.19
N LYS A 60 21.55 5.84 10.78
CA LYS A 60 21.91 6.03 9.36
C LYS A 60 22.85 4.92 8.90
N ALA A 61 23.86 4.59 9.69
CA ALA A 61 24.76 3.48 9.41
C ALA A 61 24.01 2.13 9.39
N LEU A 62 23.11 1.92 10.35
CA LEU A 62 22.24 0.74 10.41
C LEU A 62 21.35 0.64 9.16
N ARG A 63 20.70 1.73 8.75
CA ARG A 63 19.91 1.77 7.52
C ARG A 63 20.77 1.44 6.29
N ARG A 64 21.96 2.03 6.17
CA ARG A 64 22.87 1.77 5.04
C ARG A 64 23.33 0.31 4.98
N LYS A 65 23.56 -0.32 6.14
CA LYS A 65 23.91 -1.75 6.28
C LYS A 65 22.79 -2.66 5.79
N ILE A 66 21.54 -2.31 6.09
CA ILE A 66 20.34 -3.03 5.62
C ILE A 66 20.17 -2.82 4.11
N ASP A 67 20.22 -1.56 3.67
CA ASP A 67 20.01 -1.17 2.27
C ASP A 67 21.02 -1.88 1.33
N TRP A 68 22.31 -1.97 1.70
CA TRP A 68 23.32 -2.65 0.88
C TRP A 68 23.15 -4.17 0.76
N ARG A 69 22.46 -4.81 1.69
CA ARG A 69 22.22 -6.26 1.63
C ARG A 69 20.95 -6.61 0.87
N ILE A 70 19.91 -5.76 0.99
CA ILE A 70 18.59 -6.03 0.43
C ILE A 70 18.43 -5.42 -0.96
N LEU A 71 18.83 -4.16 -1.18
CA LEU A 71 18.55 -3.43 -2.42
C LEU A 71 19.22 -4.03 -3.66
N PRO A 72 20.50 -4.47 -3.66
CA PRO A 72 21.11 -5.04 -4.87
C PRO A 72 20.43 -6.33 -5.32
N VAL A 73 20.10 -7.21 -4.37
CA VAL A 73 19.40 -8.47 -4.65
C VAL A 73 17.99 -8.19 -5.18
N MET A 74 17.23 -7.29 -4.53
CA MET A 74 15.90 -6.89 -5.01
C MET A 74 15.97 -6.26 -6.40
N SER A 75 16.96 -5.40 -6.66
CA SER A 75 17.13 -4.74 -7.95
C SER A 75 17.47 -5.75 -9.05
N ALA A 76 18.36 -6.71 -8.79
CA ALA A 76 18.71 -7.76 -9.74
C ALA A 76 17.51 -8.66 -10.04
N CYS A 77 16.79 -9.13 -9.01
CA CYS A 77 15.62 -9.97 -9.18
C CYS A 77 14.50 -9.24 -9.96
N TYR A 78 14.19 -8.00 -9.60
CA TYR A 78 13.16 -7.21 -10.27
C TYR A 78 13.57 -6.84 -11.70
N GLY A 79 14.85 -6.53 -11.92
CA GLY A 79 15.40 -6.27 -13.25
C GLY A 79 15.29 -7.48 -14.18
N LEU A 80 15.67 -8.67 -13.70
CA LEU A 80 15.54 -9.92 -14.45
C LEU A 80 14.08 -10.26 -14.75
N GLN A 81 13.19 -10.09 -13.77
CA GLN A 81 11.74 -10.31 -13.97
C GLN A 81 11.17 -9.38 -15.05
N PHE A 82 11.58 -8.11 -15.03
CA PHE A 82 11.09 -7.14 -16.01
C PHE A 82 11.63 -7.42 -17.42
N LEU A 83 12.92 -7.78 -17.55
CA LEU A 83 13.50 -8.17 -18.83
C LEU A 83 12.74 -9.33 -19.46
N ASP A 84 12.51 -10.38 -18.69
CA ASP A 84 11.84 -11.59 -19.16
C ASP A 84 10.40 -11.29 -19.63
N LYS A 85 9.64 -10.50 -18.86
CA LYS A 85 8.30 -10.05 -19.26
C LYS A 85 8.28 -9.26 -20.57
N VAL A 86 9.29 -8.41 -20.80
CA VAL A 86 9.35 -7.53 -21.97
C VAL A 86 9.83 -8.27 -23.22
N LEU A 87 10.75 -9.22 -23.08
CA LEU A 87 11.31 -9.98 -24.20
C LEU A 87 10.25 -10.75 -25.00
N ILE A 88 9.26 -11.36 -24.34
CA ILE A 88 8.15 -12.06 -25.01
C ILE A 88 7.30 -11.10 -25.85
N ASN A 89 7.09 -9.86 -25.37
CA ASN A 89 6.32 -8.86 -26.10
C ASN A 89 7.09 -8.39 -27.35
N TYR A 90 8.41 -8.23 -27.27
CA TYR A 90 9.23 -7.89 -28.43
C TYR A 90 9.36 -9.03 -29.43
N SER A 91 9.54 -10.27 -28.99
CA SER A 91 9.63 -11.43 -29.89
C SER A 91 8.35 -11.60 -30.72
N GLY A 92 7.19 -11.35 -30.11
CA GLY A 92 5.90 -11.38 -30.81
C GLY A 92 5.77 -10.36 -31.95
N VAL A 93 6.42 -9.20 -31.83
CA VAL A 93 6.42 -8.15 -32.85
C VAL A 93 7.54 -8.37 -33.88
N MET A 94 8.67 -8.96 -33.48
CA MET A 94 9.84 -9.23 -34.35
C MET A 94 9.68 -10.44 -35.27
N GLY A 95 8.47 -11.01 -35.40
CA GLY A 95 8.20 -12.04 -36.41
C GLY A 95 8.51 -13.48 -35.99
N ILE A 96 8.76 -13.76 -34.69
CA ILE A 96 9.03 -15.14 -34.23
C ILE A 96 7.88 -16.11 -34.57
N ARG A 97 6.66 -15.59 -34.74
CA ARG A 97 5.49 -16.36 -35.19
C ARG A 97 5.62 -16.81 -36.64
N GLU A 98 6.15 -15.94 -37.49
CA GLU A 98 6.33 -16.15 -38.93
C GLU A 98 7.56 -17.04 -39.19
N GLU A 99 8.66 -16.82 -38.44
CA GLU A 99 9.90 -17.59 -38.56
C GLU A 99 9.75 -19.05 -38.10
N LEU A 100 8.99 -19.32 -37.03
CA LEU A 100 8.73 -20.68 -36.55
C LEU A 100 7.50 -21.34 -37.18
N HIS A 101 6.82 -20.68 -38.14
CA HIS A 101 5.57 -21.15 -38.72
C HIS A 101 4.50 -21.52 -37.67
N LEU A 102 4.40 -20.74 -36.59
CA LEU A 102 3.46 -20.99 -35.49
C LEU A 102 2.02 -20.76 -35.95
N VAL A 103 1.13 -21.74 -35.74
CA VAL A 103 -0.25 -21.69 -36.23
C VAL A 103 -1.19 -21.25 -35.10
N LYS A 104 -2.08 -20.30 -35.39
CA LYS A 104 -3.18 -19.85 -34.49
C LYS A 104 -2.71 -19.51 -33.06
N ASN A 105 -2.88 -20.44 -32.12
CA ASN A 105 -2.65 -20.22 -30.69
C ASN A 105 -1.28 -20.67 -30.20
N ASP A 106 -0.41 -21.22 -31.04
CA ASP A 106 0.87 -21.80 -30.57
C ASP A 106 1.76 -20.79 -29.84
N PHE A 107 1.83 -19.55 -30.34
CA PHE A 107 2.55 -18.46 -29.65
C PHE A 107 1.88 -18.08 -28.31
N SER A 108 0.55 -18.07 -28.27
CA SER A 108 -0.21 -17.79 -27.05
C SER A 108 -0.01 -18.91 -26.02
N ASN A 109 0.03 -20.16 -26.47
CA ASN A 109 0.29 -21.33 -25.65
C ASN A 109 1.72 -21.30 -25.10
N ALA A 110 2.73 -21.00 -25.94
CA ALA A 110 4.10 -20.82 -25.50
C ALA A 110 4.25 -19.71 -24.45
N SER A 111 3.59 -18.57 -24.67
CA SER A 111 3.52 -17.47 -23.70
C SER A 111 2.78 -17.88 -22.40
N SER A 112 1.81 -18.79 -22.49
CA SER A 112 1.06 -19.30 -21.33
C SER A 112 1.86 -20.30 -20.50
N VAL A 113 2.70 -21.14 -21.14
CA VAL A 113 3.60 -22.07 -20.46
C VAL A 113 4.54 -21.34 -19.51
N PHE A 114 4.97 -20.13 -19.86
CA PHE A 114 5.74 -19.27 -18.96
C PHE A 114 4.98 -18.98 -17.65
N TYR A 115 3.71 -18.55 -17.72
CA TYR A 115 2.91 -18.27 -16.52
C TYR A 115 2.64 -19.52 -15.69
N ILE A 116 2.46 -20.68 -16.33
CA ILE A 116 2.32 -21.97 -15.63
C ILE A 116 3.62 -22.32 -14.90
N SER A 117 4.76 -22.15 -15.56
CA SER A 117 6.09 -22.40 -14.97
C SER A 117 6.37 -21.44 -13.82
N TYR A 118 5.98 -20.18 -13.95
CA TYR A 118 6.05 -19.17 -12.91
C TYR A 118 5.20 -19.55 -11.68
N LEU A 119 3.99 -20.07 -11.90
CA LEU A 119 3.10 -20.54 -10.82
C LEU A 119 3.73 -21.71 -10.06
N ILE A 120 4.31 -22.69 -10.76
CA ILE A 120 5.01 -23.81 -10.14
C ILE A 120 6.25 -23.32 -9.38
N ALA A 121 7.03 -22.42 -9.96
CA ALA A 121 8.24 -21.85 -9.36
C ALA A 121 7.97 -20.94 -8.16
N MET A 122 6.73 -20.45 -8.00
CA MET A 122 6.32 -19.63 -6.86
C MET A 122 6.45 -20.39 -5.52
N VAL A 123 6.15 -21.68 -5.51
CA VAL A 123 6.26 -22.54 -4.32
C VAL A 123 7.71 -22.68 -3.82
N PRO A 124 8.69 -23.14 -4.64
CA PRO A 124 10.08 -23.20 -4.22
C PRO A 124 10.66 -21.81 -3.93
N ASN A 125 10.25 -20.75 -4.65
CA ASN A 125 10.67 -19.39 -4.32
C ASN A 125 10.22 -18.98 -2.90
N GLY A 126 8.97 -19.27 -2.53
CA GLY A 126 8.47 -19.06 -1.17
C GLY A 126 9.23 -19.85 -0.11
N VAL A 127 9.60 -21.11 -0.40
CA VAL A 127 10.41 -21.95 0.51
C VAL A 127 11.82 -21.39 0.67
N ILE A 128 12.48 -21.00 -0.43
CA ILE A 128 13.80 -20.36 -0.41
C ILE A 128 13.75 -19.07 0.39
N GLY A 129 12.73 -18.23 0.16
CA GLY A 129 12.49 -17.01 0.93
C GLY A 129 12.32 -17.29 2.42
N PHE A 130 11.57 -18.33 2.80
CA PHE A 130 11.38 -18.72 4.20
C PHE A 130 12.67 -19.18 4.89
N ILE A 131 13.62 -19.78 4.15
CA ILE A 131 14.90 -20.25 4.67
C ILE A 131 15.93 -19.12 4.75
N ILE A 132 15.99 -18.27 3.72
CA ILE A 132 17.03 -17.24 3.58
C ILE A 132 16.65 -15.93 4.28
N LEU A 133 15.38 -15.51 4.23
CA LEU A 133 14.95 -14.21 4.75
C LEU A 133 14.54 -14.30 6.23
N PRO A 134 15.02 -13.39 7.10
CA PRO A 134 14.59 -13.32 8.48
C PRO A 134 13.12 -12.91 8.58
N LYS A 135 12.35 -13.68 9.36
CA LYS A 135 10.88 -13.54 9.50
C LYS A 135 10.45 -12.27 10.24
N SER A 136 11.38 -11.70 10.99
CA SER A 136 11.20 -10.49 11.79
C SER A 136 12.56 -9.80 11.97
N PRO A 137 12.60 -8.47 12.13
CA PRO A 137 13.81 -7.75 12.55
C PRO A 137 14.53 -8.40 13.73
N MET A 138 13.78 -9.03 14.65
CA MET A 138 14.33 -9.75 15.82
C MET A 138 15.12 -11.02 15.46
N THR A 139 14.77 -11.67 14.35
CA THR A 139 15.40 -12.92 13.86
C THR A 139 16.54 -12.67 12.87
N ALA A 140 16.83 -11.41 12.53
CA ALA A 140 17.89 -11.06 11.61
C ALA A 140 19.27 -11.38 12.20
N LYS A 141 19.90 -12.46 11.71
CA LYS A 141 21.24 -12.91 12.15
C LYS A 141 22.36 -11.91 11.87
N PHE A 142 22.12 -10.93 10.99
CA PHE A 142 23.10 -9.92 10.62
C PHE A 142 23.06 -8.64 11.48
N LEU A 143 22.07 -8.54 12.38
CA LEU A 143 21.92 -7.41 13.30
C LEU A 143 22.39 -7.81 14.71
N THR A 144 23.10 -6.92 15.39
CA THR A 144 23.42 -7.09 16.81
C THR A 144 22.17 -6.83 17.67
N ASP A 145 22.14 -7.31 18.90
CA ASP A 145 20.96 -7.15 19.77
C ASP A 145 20.67 -5.66 20.07
N SER A 146 21.71 -4.83 20.19
CA SER A 146 21.56 -3.37 20.30
C SER A 146 20.97 -2.73 19.02
N GLU A 147 21.38 -3.19 17.83
CA GLU A 147 20.81 -2.74 16.55
C GLU A 147 19.33 -3.16 16.42
N LYS A 148 18.95 -4.35 16.91
CA LYS A 148 17.57 -4.83 16.91
C LYS A 148 16.67 -3.97 17.80
N VAL A 149 17.11 -3.64 19.02
CA VAL A 149 16.35 -2.80 19.95
C VAL A 149 16.17 -1.38 19.39
N ALA A 150 17.23 -0.77 18.87
CA ALA A 150 17.16 0.55 18.23
C ALA A 150 16.20 0.56 17.03
N LEU A 151 16.23 -0.49 16.20
CA LEU A 151 15.32 -0.64 15.06
C LEU A 151 13.86 -0.80 15.51
N LEU A 152 13.61 -1.58 16.56
CA LEU A 152 12.27 -1.76 17.12
C LEU A 152 11.71 -0.46 17.70
N ASN A 153 12.51 0.30 18.45
CA ASN A 153 12.14 1.62 18.97
C ASN A 153 11.89 2.64 17.85
N HIS A 154 12.59 2.54 16.72
CA HIS A 154 12.33 3.39 15.57
C HIS A 154 11.03 3.03 14.82
N ILE A 155 10.78 1.73 14.62
CA ILE A 155 9.57 1.24 13.93
C ILE A 155 8.31 1.41 14.79
N ALA A 156 8.46 1.32 16.11
CA ALA A 156 7.45 1.60 17.12
C ALA A 156 6.67 2.91 16.89
N VAL A 157 7.35 3.97 16.40
CA VAL A 157 6.73 5.27 16.11
C VAL A 157 5.65 5.17 15.04
N ASN A 158 5.75 4.21 14.12
CA ASN A 158 4.77 4.02 13.05
C ASN A 158 3.46 3.37 13.53
N GLN A 159 3.34 3.00 14.81
CA GLN A 159 2.18 2.32 15.40
C GLN A 159 1.74 1.06 14.64
N THR A 160 2.62 0.49 13.82
CA THR A 160 2.36 -0.73 13.08
C THR A 160 2.69 -1.90 13.99
N GLY A 161 1.68 -2.55 14.57
CA GLY A 161 1.89 -3.79 15.34
C GLY A 161 2.72 -4.79 14.54
N ILE A 162 3.75 -5.35 15.16
CA ILE A 162 4.88 -6.06 14.58
C ILE A 162 4.53 -7.52 14.28
N GLU A 163 3.81 -8.24 15.15
CA GLU A 163 3.26 -9.55 14.82
C GLU A 163 2.22 -10.03 15.86
N ASN A 164 0.96 -10.18 15.46
CA ASN A 164 -0.09 -10.89 16.18
C ASN A 164 -0.82 -11.81 15.16
N ARG A 165 -0.96 -13.09 15.47
CA ARG A 165 -1.41 -14.10 14.50
C ARG A 165 -2.91 -14.38 14.54
N HIS A 166 -3.64 -13.63 15.35
CA HIS A 166 -5.06 -13.82 15.55
C HIS A 166 -5.90 -13.03 14.55
N PHE A 167 -6.74 -13.75 13.81
CA PHE A 167 -7.69 -13.16 12.86
C PHE A 167 -8.90 -12.58 13.61
N LYS A 168 -9.14 -11.27 13.46
CA LYS A 168 -10.28 -10.58 14.10
C LYS A 168 -11.40 -10.33 13.09
N TRP A 169 -12.55 -10.99 13.28
CA TRP A 169 -13.73 -10.86 12.41
C TRP A 169 -14.33 -9.46 12.38
N SER A 170 -14.18 -8.68 13.45
CA SER A 170 -14.59 -7.27 13.49
C SER A 170 -13.86 -6.43 12.42
N GLN A 171 -12.55 -6.65 12.26
CA GLN A 171 -11.72 -5.95 11.29
C GLN A 171 -12.08 -6.29 9.84
N LEU A 172 -12.54 -7.53 9.58
CA LEU A 172 -13.06 -7.91 8.26
C LEU A 172 -14.33 -7.13 7.91
N LYS A 173 -15.30 -7.06 8.83
CA LYS A 173 -16.55 -6.31 8.62
C LYS A 173 -16.27 -4.83 8.41
N GLU A 174 -15.30 -4.29 9.14
CA GLU A 174 -14.88 -2.89 8.99
C GLU A 174 -14.37 -2.61 7.58
N ILE A 175 -13.50 -3.47 7.02
CA ILE A 175 -12.94 -3.30 5.66
C ILE A 175 -14.00 -3.26 4.59
N VAL A 176 -14.95 -4.20 4.63
CA VAL A 176 -15.98 -4.32 3.58
C VAL A 176 -16.86 -3.07 3.55
N LEU A 177 -17.04 -2.41 4.70
CA LEU A 177 -17.80 -1.17 4.83
C LEU A 177 -16.93 0.09 4.76
N ASP A 178 -15.61 -0.05 4.57
CA ASP A 178 -14.70 1.08 4.60
C ASP A 178 -14.61 1.77 3.23
N ILE A 179 -15.15 2.98 3.15
CA ILE A 179 -15.06 3.83 1.95
C ILE A 179 -13.61 4.07 1.53
N GLN A 180 -12.66 4.12 2.47
CA GLN A 180 -11.23 4.25 2.16
C GLN A 180 -10.73 3.13 1.25
N ILE A 181 -11.12 1.89 1.55
CA ILE A 181 -10.67 0.70 0.82
C ILE A 181 -11.27 0.69 -0.58
N TRP A 182 -12.55 1.05 -0.72
CA TRP A 182 -13.19 1.13 -2.02
C TRP A 182 -12.62 2.25 -2.91
N LEU A 183 -12.28 3.41 -2.33
CA LEU A 183 -11.57 4.48 -3.05
C LEU A 183 -10.17 4.02 -3.49
N LEU A 184 -9.42 3.31 -2.64
CA LEU A 184 -8.12 2.73 -2.98
C LEU A 184 -8.23 1.67 -4.09
N VAL A 185 -9.25 0.80 -4.03
CA VAL A 185 -9.53 -0.21 -5.06
C VAL A 185 -9.88 0.47 -6.39
N ALA A 186 -10.79 1.45 -6.40
CA ALA A 186 -11.18 2.17 -7.61
C ALA A 186 -9.99 2.92 -8.24
N MET A 187 -9.16 3.57 -7.41
CA MET A 187 -7.93 4.22 -7.85
C MET A 187 -6.95 3.21 -8.46
N THR A 188 -6.77 2.05 -7.81
CA THR A 188 -5.84 1.01 -8.26
C THR A 188 -6.28 0.37 -9.57
N VAL A 189 -7.57 0.05 -9.74
CA VAL A 189 -8.12 -0.46 -11.01
C VAL A 189 -7.88 0.56 -12.13
N SER A 190 -8.15 1.84 -11.87
CA SER A 190 -7.98 2.91 -12.85
C SER A 190 -6.51 3.05 -13.28
N VAL A 191 -5.58 3.15 -12.33
CA VAL A 191 -4.14 3.27 -12.63
C VAL A 191 -3.59 2.02 -13.32
N SER A 192 -3.97 0.82 -12.87
CA SER A 192 -3.44 -0.44 -13.40
C SER A 192 -3.98 -0.79 -14.79
N CYS A 193 -5.20 -0.39 -15.14
CA CYS A 193 -5.77 -0.58 -16.48
C CYS A 193 -4.87 0.01 -17.58
N SER A 194 -4.37 1.22 -17.37
CA SER A 194 -3.40 1.85 -18.29
C SER A 194 -2.07 1.10 -18.31
N SER A 195 -1.53 0.73 -17.14
CA SER A 195 -0.24 0.03 -17.04
C SER A 195 -0.21 -1.28 -17.84
N GLY A 196 -1.30 -2.06 -17.77
CA GLY A 196 -1.45 -3.31 -18.54
C GLY A 196 -1.40 -3.10 -20.05
N VAL A 197 -2.08 -2.06 -20.54
CA VAL A 197 -2.08 -1.66 -21.96
C VAL A 197 -0.67 -1.32 -22.44
N ILE A 198 0.02 -0.45 -21.72
CA ILE A 198 1.30 0.12 -22.14
C ILE A 198 2.38 -0.94 -22.20
N SER A 199 2.40 -1.83 -21.21
CA SER A 199 3.39 -2.90 -21.11
C SER A 199 3.29 -3.91 -22.25
N SER A 200 2.12 -4.06 -22.87
CA SER A 200 1.86 -5.12 -23.87
C SER A 200 1.72 -4.59 -25.29
N TYR A 201 1.26 -3.34 -25.48
CA TYR A 201 0.86 -2.85 -26.80
C TYR A 201 1.58 -1.57 -27.26
N SER A 202 2.53 -1.03 -26.50
CA SER A 202 3.25 0.20 -26.89
C SER A 202 4.02 0.07 -28.21
N SER A 203 4.73 -1.05 -28.42
CA SER A 203 5.44 -1.35 -29.66
C SER A 203 4.48 -1.54 -30.84
N ILE A 204 3.29 -2.10 -30.59
CA ILE A 204 2.22 -2.28 -31.60
C ILE A 204 1.67 -0.92 -32.03
N VAL A 205 1.48 0.02 -31.10
CA VAL A 205 1.05 1.38 -31.44
C VAL A 205 2.08 2.07 -32.34
N ILE A 206 3.37 1.93 -32.05
CA ILE A 206 4.41 2.53 -32.92
C ILE A 206 4.49 1.81 -34.27
N ALA A 207 4.39 0.48 -34.30
CA ALA A 207 4.36 -0.28 -35.55
C ALA A 207 3.15 0.08 -36.43
N SER A 208 2.00 0.40 -35.81
CA SER A 208 0.78 0.84 -36.53
C SER A 208 0.97 2.16 -37.31
N LEU A 209 2.02 2.92 -37.03
CA LEU A 209 2.38 4.14 -37.77
C LEU A 209 3.17 3.86 -39.06
N GLY A 210 3.42 2.59 -39.41
CA GLY A 210 4.15 2.19 -40.61
C GLY A 210 5.65 1.95 -40.41
N TYR A 211 6.14 1.97 -39.16
CA TYR A 211 7.52 1.58 -38.85
C TYR A 211 7.67 0.06 -38.85
N SER A 212 8.82 -0.44 -39.30
CA SER A 212 9.13 -1.87 -39.18
C SER A 212 9.23 -2.28 -37.71
N ALA A 213 8.90 -3.53 -37.41
CA ALA A 213 8.91 -4.09 -36.05
C ALA A 213 10.22 -3.82 -35.26
N PRO A 214 11.43 -4.04 -35.82
CA PRO A 214 12.67 -3.72 -35.11
C PRO A 214 12.85 -2.23 -34.83
N LYS A 215 12.44 -1.37 -35.78
CA LYS A 215 12.51 0.09 -35.60
C LYS A 215 11.48 0.56 -34.56
N ALA A 216 10.27 -0.01 -34.55
CA ALA A 216 9.25 0.30 -33.56
C ALA A 216 9.67 -0.09 -32.13
N ALA A 217 10.30 -1.26 -31.97
CA ALA A 217 10.87 -1.69 -30.69
C ALA A 217 12.07 -0.83 -30.26
N LEU A 218 12.91 -0.38 -31.19
CA LEU A 218 13.98 0.57 -30.85
C LEU A 218 13.41 1.93 -30.40
N LEU A 219 12.34 2.37 -31.07
CA LEU A 219 11.66 3.62 -30.76
C LEU A 219 10.98 3.60 -29.39
N THR A 220 10.79 2.46 -28.70
CA THR A 220 10.30 2.44 -27.31
C THR A 220 11.42 2.68 -26.28
N ALA A 221 12.70 2.63 -26.65
CA ALA A 221 13.81 2.78 -25.72
C ALA A 221 13.74 4.06 -24.85
N PRO A 222 13.36 5.25 -25.37
CA PRO A 222 13.20 6.46 -24.55
C PRO A 222 12.14 6.32 -23.45
N SER A 223 11.12 5.46 -23.60
CA SER A 223 10.12 5.20 -22.57
C SER A 223 10.72 4.65 -21.28
N GLY A 224 11.78 3.84 -21.39
CA GLY A 224 12.50 3.31 -20.23
C GLY A 224 13.17 4.43 -19.44
N PHE A 225 13.80 5.37 -20.14
CA PHE A 225 14.41 6.56 -19.52
C PHE A 225 13.36 7.43 -18.82
N VAL A 226 12.22 7.68 -19.47
CA VAL A 226 11.10 8.42 -18.86
C VAL A 226 10.64 7.73 -17.56
N THR A 227 10.51 6.41 -17.57
CA THR A 227 10.10 5.62 -16.39
C THR A 227 11.11 5.74 -15.24
N ILE A 228 12.41 5.70 -15.55
CA ILE A 228 13.48 5.84 -14.55
C ILE A 228 13.43 7.24 -13.93
N CYS A 229 13.39 8.28 -14.76
CA CYS A 229 13.32 9.67 -14.30
C CYS A 229 12.07 9.93 -13.47
N SER A 230 10.88 9.51 -13.94
CA SER A 230 9.63 9.69 -13.22
C SER A 230 9.64 8.97 -11.86
N SER A 231 10.20 7.76 -11.80
CA SER A 231 10.31 6.99 -10.56
C SER A 231 11.26 7.63 -9.56
N LEU A 232 12.41 8.13 -10.01
CA LEU A 232 13.37 8.83 -9.15
C LEU A 232 12.79 10.15 -8.63
N ILE A 233 12.20 10.97 -9.51
CA ILE A 233 11.56 12.25 -9.14
C ILE A 233 10.47 12.01 -8.10
N THR A 234 9.64 10.99 -8.29
CA THR A 234 8.59 10.62 -7.34
C THR A 234 9.19 10.18 -6.00
N GLY A 235 10.21 9.32 -6.02
CA GLY A 235 10.83 8.79 -4.81
C GLY A 235 11.50 9.87 -3.96
N PHE A 236 12.27 10.77 -4.57
CA PHE A 236 12.84 11.93 -3.87
C PHE A 236 11.74 12.93 -3.48
N GLY A 237 10.77 13.16 -4.35
CA GLY A 237 9.65 14.06 -4.14
C GLY A 237 8.82 13.72 -2.91
N VAL A 238 8.46 12.44 -2.74
CA VAL A 238 7.71 11.96 -1.56
C VAL A 238 8.54 12.01 -0.28
N ARG A 239 9.87 11.93 -0.39
CA ARG A 239 10.77 12.09 0.76
C ARG A 239 10.77 13.52 1.29
N TYR A 240 10.66 14.52 0.40
CA TYR A 240 10.62 15.93 0.79
C TYR A 240 9.21 16.43 1.10
N SER A 241 8.19 15.95 0.37
CA SER A 241 6.79 16.33 0.53
C SER A 241 5.96 15.09 0.84
N SER A 242 5.35 15.05 2.03
CA SER A 242 4.56 13.88 2.48
C SER A 242 3.25 13.68 1.71
N ASN A 243 2.85 14.62 0.84
CA ASN A 243 1.56 14.63 0.14
C ASN A 243 1.54 13.64 -1.03
N ARG A 244 1.29 12.35 -0.76
CA ARG A 244 1.32 11.28 -1.76
C ARG A 244 0.27 11.47 -2.84
N TRP A 245 -0.93 11.95 -2.48
CA TRP A 245 -2.01 12.21 -3.43
C TRP A 245 -1.59 13.19 -4.55
N ALA A 246 -0.81 14.22 -4.20
CA ALA A 246 -0.40 15.26 -5.14
C ALA A 246 0.59 14.70 -6.17
N TRP A 247 1.50 13.83 -5.74
CA TRP A 247 2.40 13.13 -6.64
C TRP A 247 1.67 12.16 -7.57
N ILE A 248 0.66 11.45 -7.07
CA ILE A 248 -0.18 10.59 -7.91
C ILE A 248 -0.89 11.43 -8.98
N ALA A 249 -1.56 12.51 -8.58
CA ALA A 249 -2.26 13.40 -9.51
C ALA A 249 -1.30 14.06 -10.52
N ALA A 250 -0.11 14.50 -10.08
CA ALA A 250 0.91 15.11 -10.94
C ALA A 250 1.39 14.16 -12.05
N PHE A 251 1.61 12.88 -11.75
CA PHE A 251 2.05 11.89 -12.73
C PHE A 251 0.93 11.31 -13.59
N CYS A 252 -0.34 11.45 -13.18
CA CYS A 252 -1.49 11.18 -14.05
C CYS A 252 -1.60 12.22 -15.19
N ILE A 253 -1.14 13.47 -15.00
CA ILE A 253 -1.22 14.53 -16.03
C ILE A 253 -0.43 14.16 -17.30
N PRO A 254 0.87 13.79 -17.25
CA PRO A 254 1.59 13.29 -18.42
C PRO A 254 0.91 12.08 -19.07
N GLY A 255 0.32 11.18 -18.27
CA GLY A 255 -0.46 10.05 -18.78
C GLY A 255 -1.70 10.46 -19.56
N MET A 256 -2.44 11.46 -19.08
CA MET A 256 -3.58 12.04 -19.78
C MET A 256 -3.17 12.75 -21.07
N ILE A 257 -2.09 13.55 -21.02
CA ILE A 257 -1.54 14.22 -22.20
C ILE A 257 -1.10 13.18 -23.24
N GLY A 258 -0.41 12.13 -22.80
CA GLY A 258 0.04 11.07 -23.69
C GLY A 258 -1.12 10.30 -24.34
N GLY A 259 -2.15 9.95 -23.56
CA GLY A 259 -3.38 9.37 -24.09
C GLY A 259 -4.13 10.30 -25.05
N ALA A 260 -4.15 11.60 -24.79
CA ALA A 260 -4.77 12.61 -25.65
C ALA A 260 -4.02 12.74 -26.98
N LEU A 261 -2.69 12.84 -26.93
CA LEU A 261 -1.84 12.90 -28.12
C LEU A 261 -2.01 11.66 -28.99
N MET A 262 -2.10 10.48 -28.40
CA MET A 262 -2.33 9.25 -29.15
C MET A 262 -3.73 9.19 -29.78
N SER A 263 -4.74 9.75 -29.13
CA SER A 263 -6.16 9.64 -29.52
C SER A 263 -6.61 10.69 -30.54
N PHE A 264 -6.13 11.92 -30.42
CA PHE A 264 -6.66 13.08 -31.15
C PHE A 264 -5.70 13.65 -32.20
N THR A 265 -4.44 13.19 -32.26
CA THR A 265 -3.48 13.69 -33.25
C THR A 265 -3.70 13.02 -34.62
N PRO A 266 -3.70 13.79 -35.73
CA PRO A 266 -3.72 13.21 -37.07
C PRO A 266 -2.49 12.32 -37.33
N HIS A 267 -2.69 11.22 -38.07
CA HIS A 267 -1.61 10.32 -38.48
C HIS A 267 -0.50 11.00 -39.31
N SER A 268 -0.76 12.20 -39.84
CA SER A 268 0.24 13.04 -40.50
C SER A 268 1.39 13.49 -39.58
N ASN A 269 1.23 13.44 -38.26
CA ASN A 269 2.28 13.80 -37.30
C ASN A 269 2.64 12.60 -36.40
N PRO A 270 3.43 11.63 -36.90
CA PRO A 270 3.81 10.44 -36.14
C PRO A 270 4.66 10.77 -34.91
N ALA A 271 5.42 11.87 -34.94
CA ALA A 271 6.26 12.30 -33.82
C ALA A 271 5.43 12.58 -32.56
N ALA A 272 4.28 13.25 -32.69
CA ALA A 272 3.40 13.53 -31.56
C ALA A 272 2.79 12.26 -30.93
N ILE A 273 2.49 11.23 -31.72
CA ILE A 273 1.99 9.94 -31.23
C ILE A 273 3.10 9.16 -30.50
N ILE A 274 4.33 9.21 -31.00
CA ILE A 274 5.51 8.61 -30.35
C ILE A 274 5.81 9.31 -29.02
N ILE A 275 5.81 10.64 -28.99
CA ILE A 275 5.96 11.43 -27.76
C ILE A 275 4.84 11.09 -26.77
N GLY A 276 3.59 10.99 -27.24
CA GLY A 276 2.46 10.58 -26.40
C GLY A 276 2.70 9.19 -25.79
N THR A 277 3.18 8.25 -26.58
CA THR A 277 3.52 6.89 -26.12
C THR A 277 4.59 6.92 -25.04
N HIS A 278 5.60 7.81 -25.13
CA HIS A 278 6.62 7.98 -24.09
C HIS A 278 6.07 8.62 -22.81
N LEU A 279 5.27 9.67 -22.92
CA LEU A 279 4.69 10.37 -21.76
C LEU A 279 3.80 9.45 -20.92
N VAL A 280 3.10 8.53 -21.57
CA VAL A 280 2.29 7.54 -20.88
C VAL A 280 3.12 6.64 -19.95
N TYR A 281 4.41 6.39 -20.20
CA TYR A 281 5.27 5.62 -19.28
C TYR A 281 5.58 6.35 -17.97
N ALA A 282 5.36 7.66 -17.88
CA ALA A 282 5.55 8.42 -16.65
C ALA A 282 4.56 8.01 -15.53
N ILE A 283 3.50 7.24 -15.85
CA ILE A 283 2.47 6.84 -14.87
C ILE A 283 2.93 5.69 -13.97
N ILE A 284 3.95 4.91 -14.33
CA ILE A 284 4.41 3.74 -13.56
C ILE A 284 4.59 4.00 -12.04
N PRO A 285 5.20 5.11 -11.58
CA PRO A 285 5.33 5.39 -10.15
C PRO A 285 3.99 5.54 -9.40
N THR A 286 2.89 5.89 -10.08
CA THR A 286 1.59 6.09 -9.42
C THR A 286 1.04 4.82 -8.78
N LEU A 287 1.28 3.66 -9.39
CA LEU A 287 0.89 2.36 -8.82
C LEU A 287 1.70 2.06 -7.55
N MET A 288 3.02 2.28 -7.59
CA MET A 288 3.90 2.08 -6.44
C MET A 288 3.48 2.96 -5.26
N LEU A 289 3.16 4.23 -5.53
CA LEU A 289 2.65 5.15 -4.51
C LEU A 289 1.31 4.71 -3.93
N THR A 290 0.41 4.18 -4.76
CA THR A 290 -0.89 3.70 -4.32
C THR A 290 -0.75 2.57 -3.29
N PHE A 291 0.12 1.60 -3.53
CA PHE A 291 0.41 0.52 -2.58
C PHE A 291 1.02 1.07 -1.27
N GLN A 292 1.99 1.97 -1.38
CA GLN A 292 2.61 2.60 -0.21
C GLN A 292 1.60 3.40 0.62
N TRP A 293 0.71 4.13 -0.05
CA TRP A 293 -0.31 4.98 0.60
C TRP A 293 -1.41 4.16 1.27
N ALA A 294 -1.81 3.03 0.67
CA ALA A 294 -2.70 2.06 1.31
C ALA A 294 -2.07 1.50 2.60
N MET A 295 -0.79 1.13 2.53
CA MET A 295 -0.08 0.52 3.66
C MET A 295 0.25 1.47 4.81
N SER A 296 0.32 2.79 4.55
CA SER A 296 0.52 3.80 5.59
C SER A 296 -0.77 4.19 6.30
N ASN A 297 -1.93 3.92 5.71
CA ASN A 297 -3.24 4.38 6.20
C ASN A 297 -4.15 3.26 6.71
N CYS A 298 -3.71 2.00 6.64
CA CYS A 298 -4.45 0.87 7.20
C CYS A 298 -3.74 0.35 8.45
N VAL A 299 -4.39 0.50 9.61
CA VAL A 299 -3.89 0.01 10.91
C VAL A 299 -4.80 -1.10 11.42
N GLY A 300 -4.20 -2.04 12.17
CA GLY A 300 -4.81 -3.31 12.53
C GLY A 300 -4.26 -4.40 11.62
N GLN A 301 -3.81 -5.52 12.19
CA GLN A 301 -3.08 -6.51 11.42
C GLN A 301 -3.96 -7.29 10.44
N THR A 302 -5.14 -7.73 10.87
CA THR A 302 -6.11 -8.35 9.97
C THR A 302 -6.56 -7.33 8.91
N LYS A 303 -6.86 -6.09 9.34
CA LYS A 303 -7.25 -5.00 8.43
C LYS A 303 -6.20 -4.70 7.36
N ARG A 304 -4.94 -4.57 7.75
CA ARG A 304 -3.83 -4.24 6.85
C ARG A 304 -3.52 -5.34 5.84
N VAL A 305 -3.52 -6.61 6.28
CA VAL A 305 -3.29 -7.76 5.38
C VAL A 305 -4.41 -7.85 4.35
N LEU A 306 -5.66 -7.76 4.79
CA LEU A 306 -6.82 -7.80 3.90
C LEU A 306 -6.85 -6.58 2.97
N ALA A 307 -6.59 -5.36 3.46
CA ALA A 307 -6.49 -4.16 2.62
C ALA A 307 -5.45 -4.33 1.51
N SER A 308 -4.27 -4.88 1.83
CA SER A 308 -3.24 -5.22 0.84
C SER A 308 -3.75 -6.24 -0.18
N ALA A 309 -4.53 -7.25 0.25
CA ALA A 309 -5.15 -8.22 -0.65
C ALA A 309 -6.19 -7.58 -1.59
N PHE A 310 -7.04 -6.67 -1.09
CA PHE A 310 -8.01 -5.92 -1.91
C PHE A 310 -7.31 -5.05 -2.96
N VAL A 311 -6.26 -4.30 -2.57
CA VAL A 311 -5.47 -3.48 -3.50
C VAL A 311 -4.73 -4.35 -4.52
N SER A 312 -4.17 -5.49 -4.10
CA SER A 312 -3.53 -6.45 -5.00
C SER A 312 -4.53 -7.08 -5.99
N GLY A 313 -5.72 -7.42 -5.52
CA GLY A 313 -6.82 -7.90 -6.37
C GLY A 313 -7.27 -6.85 -7.37
N ALA A 314 -7.35 -5.58 -6.96
CA ALA A 314 -7.66 -4.45 -7.83
C ALA A 314 -6.62 -4.29 -8.96
N PHE A 315 -5.33 -4.46 -8.66
CA PHE A 315 -4.27 -4.46 -9.65
C PHE A 315 -4.44 -5.59 -10.68
N ALA A 316 -4.80 -6.79 -10.24
CA ALA A 316 -5.08 -7.91 -11.14
C ALA A 316 -6.28 -7.62 -12.04
N ILE A 317 -7.37 -7.08 -11.48
CA ILE A 317 -8.58 -6.70 -12.24
C ILE A 317 -8.23 -5.68 -13.32
N GLY A 318 -7.52 -4.59 -12.99
CA GLY A 318 -7.14 -3.60 -14.00
C GLY A 318 -6.20 -4.18 -15.07
N SER A 319 -5.28 -5.06 -14.68
CA SER A 319 -4.41 -5.75 -15.64
C SER A 319 -5.15 -6.72 -16.57
N ILE A 320 -6.31 -7.23 -16.16
CA ILE A 320 -7.21 -8.05 -17.02
C ILE A 320 -8.01 -7.15 -17.97
N ILE A 321 -8.52 -6.02 -17.49
CA ILE A 321 -9.32 -5.07 -18.28
C ILE A 321 -8.46 -4.39 -19.35
N GLY A 322 -7.22 -4.01 -19.02
CA GLY A 322 -6.35 -3.22 -19.88
C GLY A 322 -6.18 -3.80 -21.29
N PRO A 323 -5.58 -5.00 -21.46
CA PRO A 323 -5.40 -5.65 -22.76
C PRO A 323 -6.71 -5.83 -23.55
N GLN A 324 -7.84 -6.05 -22.87
CA GLN A 324 -9.14 -6.21 -23.53
C GLN A 324 -9.64 -4.93 -24.20
N THR A 325 -9.05 -3.77 -23.89
CA THR A 325 -9.35 -2.53 -24.62
C THR A 325 -8.74 -2.50 -26.03
N PHE A 326 -7.69 -3.30 -26.29
CA PHE A 326 -7.05 -3.44 -27.60
C PHE A 326 -7.72 -4.58 -28.37
N GLN A 327 -8.71 -4.24 -29.20
CA GLN A 327 -9.45 -5.19 -30.00
C GLN A 327 -9.02 -5.13 -31.47
N ASP A 328 -9.04 -6.29 -32.14
CA ASP A 328 -8.67 -6.41 -33.55
C ASP A 328 -9.59 -5.61 -34.49
N ARG A 329 -10.85 -5.42 -34.09
CA ARG A 329 -11.84 -4.62 -34.83
C ARG A 329 -11.46 -3.14 -34.99
N ASP A 330 -10.62 -2.65 -34.09
CA ASP A 330 -10.23 -1.24 -34.01
C ASP A 330 -8.88 -0.98 -34.70
N LYS A 331 -8.31 -1.99 -35.39
CA LYS A 331 -7.11 -1.85 -36.22
C LYS A 331 -7.31 -0.83 -37.35
N PRO A 332 -6.29 -0.05 -37.72
CA PRO A 332 -4.95 0.08 -37.12
C PRO A 332 -4.86 1.15 -36.02
N GLU A 333 -5.89 1.98 -35.84
CA GLU A 333 -5.79 3.18 -35.02
C GLU A 333 -5.97 2.91 -33.51
N TYR A 334 -6.68 1.85 -33.13
CA TYR A 334 -6.98 1.46 -31.75
C TYR A 334 -7.51 2.63 -30.88
N LYS A 335 -8.34 3.49 -31.46
CA LYS A 335 -8.87 4.71 -30.82
C LYS A 335 -9.53 4.45 -29.45
N PRO A 336 -10.44 3.47 -29.27
CA PRO A 336 -11.07 3.23 -27.97
C PRO A 336 -10.07 2.92 -26.87
N ALA A 337 -9.02 2.17 -27.20
CA ALA A 337 -8.00 1.76 -26.24
C ALA A 337 -7.15 2.94 -25.77
N LYS A 338 -6.80 3.86 -26.69
CA LYS A 338 -6.07 5.09 -26.38
C LYS A 338 -6.90 6.06 -25.54
N ILE A 339 -8.20 6.16 -25.82
CA ILE A 339 -9.16 6.94 -25.00
C ILE A 339 -9.30 6.33 -23.61
N ALA A 340 -9.30 4.99 -23.50
CA ALA A 340 -9.35 4.30 -22.21
C ALA A 340 -8.14 4.64 -21.32
N ILE A 341 -6.93 4.79 -21.90
CA ILE A 341 -5.74 5.27 -21.14
C ILE A 341 -6.03 6.65 -20.55
N LEU A 342 -6.51 7.60 -21.36
CA LEU A 342 -6.82 8.95 -20.91
C LEU A 342 -7.88 8.95 -19.80
N ALA A 343 -8.98 8.23 -20.01
CA ALA A 343 -10.09 8.17 -19.06
C ALA A 343 -9.68 7.53 -17.72
N THR A 344 -8.89 6.46 -17.78
CA THR A 344 -8.44 5.76 -16.57
C THR A 344 -7.36 6.53 -15.79
N GLN A 345 -6.51 7.31 -16.47
CA GLN A 345 -5.61 8.26 -15.77
C GLN A 345 -6.37 9.42 -15.13
N GLY A 346 -7.38 9.97 -15.81
CA GLY A 346 -8.29 10.95 -15.22
C GLY A 346 -9.02 10.40 -13.98
N GLY A 347 -9.51 9.16 -14.08
CA GLY A 347 -10.11 8.44 -12.96
C GLY A 347 -9.13 8.24 -11.79
N GLY A 348 -7.89 7.87 -12.06
CA GLY A 348 -6.83 7.75 -11.05
C GLY A 348 -6.59 9.04 -10.28
N ALA A 349 -6.45 10.18 -10.99
CA ALA A 349 -6.29 11.49 -10.37
C ALA A 349 -7.54 11.91 -9.57
N PHE A 350 -8.73 11.64 -10.11
CA PHE A 350 -10.00 11.91 -9.44
C PHE A 350 -10.13 11.13 -8.13
N PHE A 351 -9.91 9.82 -8.12
CA PHE A 351 -9.98 9.02 -6.91
C PHE A 351 -8.88 9.38 -5.90
N ALA A 352 -7.67 9.75 -6.35
CA ALA A 352 -6.61 10.23 -5.47
C ALA A 352 -7.01 11.52 -4.73
N THR A 353 -7.61 12.48 -5.44
CA THR A 353 -8.08 13.74 -4.84
C THR A 353 -9.29 13.53 -3.90
N LEU A 354 -10.23 12.64 -4.26
CA LEU A 354 -11.32 12.25 -3.37
C LEU A 354 -10.82 11.58 -2.09
N LEU A 355 -9.84 10.68 -2.21
CA LEU A 355 -9.26 9.99 -1.06
C LEU A 355 -8.50 10.96 -0.14
N PHE A 356 -7.81 11.95 -0.70
CA PHE A 356 -7.26 13.06 0.07
C PHE A 356 -8.34 13.84 0.83
N GLY A 357 -9.43 14.21 0.16
CA GLY A 357 -10.56 14.89 0.79
C GLY A 357 -11.17 14.08 1.94
N TYR A 358 -11.30 12.76 1.75
CA TYR A 358 -11.73 11.84 2.80
C TYR A 358 -10.77 11.82 3.99
N TYR A 359 -9.46 11.69 3.77
CA TYR A 359 -8.47 11.70 4.86
C TYR A 359 -8.41 13.03 5.59
N TYR A 360 -8.52 14.15 4.87
CA TYR A 360 -8.59 15.47 5.49
C TYR A 360 -9.83 15.60 6.38
N TRP A 361 -10.99 15.16 5.89
CA TRP A 361 -12.23 15.14 6.68
C TRP A 361 -12.11 14.20 7.90
N ALA A 362 -11.56 13.00 7.73
CA ALA A 362 -11.40 12.01 8.78
C ALA A 362 -10.47 12.51 9.90
N ASN A 363 -9.33 13.12 9.53
CA ASN A 363 -8.41 13.73 10.50
C ASN A 363 -9.08 14.89 11.25
N LYS A 364 -9.76 15.79 10.53
CA LYS A 364 -10.48 16.92 11.16
C LYS A 364 -11.61 16.46 12.10
N LYS A 365 -12.28 15.35 11.76
CA LYS A 365 -13.28 14.73 12.64
C LYS A 365 -12.63 14.21 13.92
N LYS A 366 -11.48 13.53 13.83
CA LYS A 366 -10.72 13.05 15.00
C LYS A 366 -10.23 14.21 15.86
N ASP A 367 -9.70 15.27 15.27
CA ASP A 367 -9.25 16.47 16.00
C ASP A 367 -10.39 17.10 16.80
N ARG A 368 -11.60 17.15 16.25
CA ARG A 368 -12.80 17.65 16.96
C ARG A 368 -13.19 16.76 18.14
N VAL A 369 -13.12 15.44 17.98
CA VAL A 369 -13.45 14.48 19.04
C VAL A 369 -12.41 14.55 20.17
N GLU A 370 -11.13 14.65 19.83
CA GLU A 370 -10.05 14.79 20.80
C GLU A 370 -10.14 16.13 21.55
N ALA A 371 -10.44 17.23 20.86
CA ALA A 371 -10.68 18.52 21.50
C ALA A 371 -11.90 18.50 22.45
N ALA A 372 -12.94 17.72 22.12
CA ALA A 372 -14.14 17.58 22.97
C ALA A 372 -13.91 16.68 24.20
N LEU A 373 -12.97 15.74 24.14
CA LEU A 373 -12.63 14.83 25.25
C LEU A 373 -11.69 15.50 26.29
N GLY A 374 -11.20 16.72 26.02
CA GLY A 374 -10.24 17.43 26.87
C GLY A 374 -8.81 16.85 26.77
N PRO A 375 -7.80 17.52 27.35
CA PRO A 375 -6.45 16.99 27.39
C PRO A 375 -6.43 15.72 28.26
N ARG A 376 -6.49 14.54 27.61
CA ARG A 376 -6.12 13.28 28.27
C ARG A 376 -4.73 13.49 28.87
N SER A 377 -4.65 13.28 30.17
CA SER A 377 -3.46 13.49 30.99
C SER A 377 -2.20 13.04 30.26
N ALA A 378 -1.20 13.92 30.27
CA ALA A 378 0.19 13.64 29.90
C ALA A 378 0.86 12.65 30.88
N THR A 379 0.11 11.67 31.40
CA THR A 379 0.65 10.48 32.04
C THR A 379 0.83 9.46 30.92
N GLY A 380 2.03 8.88 30.80
CA GLY A 380 2.41 7.94 29.75
C GLY A 380 1.59 6.65 29.65
N GLU A 381 0.47 6.55 30.36
CA GLU A 381 -0.50 5.44 30.40
C GLU A 381 -1.43 5.44 29.17
N GLY A 382 -1.57 6.57 28.46
CA GLY A 382 -2.35 6.62 27.20
C GLY A 382 -1.60 6.06 25.97
N ARG A 383 -0.27 5.89 26.07
CA ARG A 383 0.54 5.19 25.04
C ARG A 383 0.35 3.66 25.10
N GLN A 384 -0.41 3.16 26.06
CA GLN A 384 -0.42 1.76 26.49
C GLN A 384 -1.43 0.87 25.71
N GLU A 385 -2.20 1.44 24.77
CA GLU A 385 -3.15 0.69 23.92
C GLU A 385 -2.55 0.26 22.56
N TRP A 386 -1.36 -0.35 22.58
CA TRP A 386 -0.70 -0.84 21.37
C TRP A 386 -1.32 -2.12 20.77
N GLY A 387 -2.18 -2.79 21.52
CA GLY A 387 -2.79 -4.04 21.08
C GLY A 387 -4.14 -3.80 20.43
N SER A 388 -4.24 -3.99 19.11
CA SER A 388 -5.45 -4.40 18.39
C SER A 388 -6.42 -3.37 17.81
N LYS A 389 -6.31 -2.07 18.10
CA LYS A 389 -7.24 -1.07 17.55
C LYS A 389 -6.99 -0.82 16.06
N THR A 390 -8.04 -0.67 15.27
CA THR A 390 -7.96 -0.28 13.85
C THR A 390 -7.70 1.21 13.68
N ASP A 391 -7.42 1.67 12.45
CA ASP A 391 -7.24 3.09 12.15
C ASP A 391 -8.48 3.94 12.48
N LYS A 392 -9.70 3.37 12.50
CA LYS A 392 -10.92 4.07 12.91
C LYS A 392 -11.10 4.10 14.43
N GLU A 393 -10.75 3.01 15.10
CA GLU A 393 -10.86 2.87 16.56
C GLU A 393 -9.77 3.65 17.31
N ASN A 394 -8.58 3.78 16.72
CA ASN A 394 -7.47 4.52 17.32
C ASN A 394 -7.64 6.03 17.08
N LEU A 395 -8.05 6.74 18.14
CA LEU A 395 -8.21 8.20 18.13
C LEU A 395 -6.87 8.95 17.99
N SER A 396 -5.74 8.35 18.42
CA SER A 396 -4.40 8.96 18.28
C SER A 396 -3.82 8.81 16.86
N PHE A 397 -4.37 7.90 16.06
CA PHE A 397 -3.91 7.68 14.68
C PHE A 397 -4.34 8.82 13.75
N ARG A 398 -3.42 9.31 12.92
CA ARG A 398 -3.67 10.32 11.89
C ARG A 398 -3.34 9.76 10.51
N TYR A 399 -4.27 9.94 9.58
CA TYR A 399 -4.10 9.53 8.19
C TYR A 399 -3.04 10.42 7.53
N VAL A 400 -2.17 9.79 6.74
CA VAL A 400 -1.14 10.45 5.96
C VAL A 400 -1.69 10.77 4.58
N TYR A 401 -1.41 11.98 4.10
CA TYR A 401 -1.88 12.50 2.82
C TYR A 401 -1.10 11.97 1.61
#